data_AF-A0A4R5D1Y8-F1
#
_entry.id   AF-A0A4R5D1Y8-F1
#
_cell.length_a   1.000
_cell.length_b   1.000
_cell.length_c   1.000
_cell.angle_alpha   90.00
_cell.angle_beta   90.00
_cell.angle_gamma   90.00
#
_symmetry.space_group_name_H-M   'P 1'
#
loop_
_entity.id
_entity.type
_entity.pdbx_description
1 polymer ?
#
loop_
_entity_poly.entity_id
_entity_poly.type
_entity_poly.pdbx_seq_one_letter_code
_entity_poly.pdbx_strand_id
1 'polypeptide(L)'
;MIKKKYLSAEIIKQFADRLGLAFVDENEPQGNVCFANNEEVRAEFKTAFTAMNLLDYFYAVSHSTNDRDDQEEILEMDFAVIPLPTDSKEFWELVKLGGSLRIK
;
A
#
# COMPACT_ATOMS: atom_id res chain seq x y z
N MET A 1 -18.99 -19.53 0.80
CA MET A 1 -19.20 -18.08 0.54
C MET A 1 -17.87 -17.39 0.74
N ILE A 2 -17.23 -16.95 -0.35
CA ILE A 2 -15.96 -16.22 -0.28
C ILE A 2 -16.30 -14.82 0.25
N LYS A 3 -15.87 -14.48 1.46
CA LYS A 3 -15.98 -13.11 1.96
C LYS A 3 -15.09 -12.24 1.07
N LYS A 4 -15.71 -11.38 0.26
CA LYS A 4 -15.01 -10.33 -0.49
C LYS A 4 -14.24 -9.51 0.54
N LYS A 5 -12.91 -9.60 0.53
CA LYS A 5 -12.03 -8.99 1.55
C LYS A 5 -11.92 -7.50 1.21
N TYR A 6 -12.84 -6.70 1.74
CA TYR A 6 -12.75 -5.24 1.65
C TYR A 6 -11.59 -4.79 2.53
N LEU A 7 -10.80 -3.84 2.03
CA LEU A 7 -9.87 -3.09 2.87
C LEU A 7 -10.69 -2.39 3.95
N SER A 8 -10.35 -2.59 5.23
CA SER A 8 -11.10 -1.94 6.29
C SER A 8 -10.85 -0.43 6.26
N ALA A 9 -11.90 0.36 6.49
CA ALA A 9 -11.78 1.81 6.65
C ALA A 9 -10.78 2.19 7.75
N GLU A 10 -10.61 1.31 8.74
CA GLU A 10 -9.62 1.45 9.80
C GLU A 10 -8.18 1.39 9.29
N ILE A 11 -7.84 0.46 8.39
CA ILE A 11 -6.51 0.39 7.78
C ILE A 11 -6.24 1.66 6.97
N ILE A 12 -7.20 2.10 6.14
CA ILE A 12 -7.08 3.33 5.36
C ILE A 12 -6.77 4.51 6.27
N LYS A 13 -7.51 4.65 7.37
CA LYS A 13 -7.30 5.71 8.35
C LYS A 13 -5.91 5.62 9.00
N GLN A 14 -5.47 4.44 9.40
CA GLN A 14 -4.13 4.26 9.99
C GLN A 14 -3.02 4.69 9.04
N PHE A 15 -3.12 4.34 7.75
CA PHE A 15 -2.17 4.79 6.73
C PHE A 15 -2.26 6.30 6.51
N ALA A 16 -3.45 6.88 6.41
CA ALA A 16 -3.62 8.32 6.25
C ALA A 16 -2.99 9.11 7.41
N ASP A 17 -3.27 8.69 8.65
CA ASP A 17 -2.74 9.32 9.87
C ASP A 17 -1.21 9.16 9.96
N ARG A 18 -0.68 7.98 9.61
CA ARG A 18 0.76 7.68 9.65
C ARG A 18 1.55 8.47 8.61
N LEU A 19 1.00 8.60 7.41
CA LEU A 19 1.69 9.16 6.25
C LEU A 19 1.47 10.67 6.10
N GLY A 20 0.45 11.23 6.75
CA GLY A 20 0.00 12.60 6.51
C GLY A 20 -0.56 12.79 5.10
N LEU A 21 -1.14 11.74 4.52
CA LEU A 21 -1.67 11.72 3.15
C LEU A 21 -3.18 11.48 3.16
N ALA A 22 -3.89 12.10 2.22
CA ALA A 22 -5.30 11.83 2.03
C ALA A 22 -5.53 10.49 1.30
N PHE A 23 -6.57 9.75 1.67
CA PHE A 23 -7.06 8.67 0.82
C PHE A 23 -8.00 9.24 -0.24
N VAL A 24 -7.79 8.86 -1.50
CA VAL A 24 -8.65 9.24 -2.62
C VAL A 24 -9.17 7.97 -3.30
N ASP A 25 -10.48 7.89 -3.47
CA ASP A 25 -11.09 6.84 -4.27
C ASP A 25 -10.80 7.09 -5.76
N GLU A 26 -10.20 6.10 -6.40
CA GLU A 26 -9.88 6.10 -7.83
C GLU A 26 -11.11 6.10 -8.73
N ASN A 27 -12.28 5.75 -8.20
CA ASN A 27 -13.56 5.75 -8.91
C ASN A 27 -14.32 7.07 -8.77
N GLU A 28 -13.89 7.97 -7.89
CA GLU A 28 -14.50 9.30 -7.80
C GLU A 28 -13.98 10.19 -8.93
N PRO A 29 -14.86 11.00 -9.56
CA PRO A 29 -14.47 11.93 -10.60
C PRO A 29 -13.48 12.94 -10.03
N GLN A 30 -12.20 12.73 -10.29
CA GLN A 30 -11.15 13.65 -9.93
C GLN A 30 -11.35 14.93 -10.75
N GLY A 31 -11.48 16.07 -10.08
CA GLY A 31 -11.39 17.36 -10.77
C GLY A 31 -10.08 17.45 -11.55
N ASN A 32 -10.03 18.30 -12.58
CA ASN A 32 -8.92 18.42 -13.56
C ASN A 32 -7.51 18.72 -12.99
N VAL A 33 -7.33 18.73 -11.67
CA VAL A 33 -6.12 19.18 -10.95
C VAL A 33 -5.53 18.08 -10.05
N CYS A 34 -6.15 16.89 -9.94
CA CYS A 34 -5.61 15.82 -9.11
C CYS A 34 -4.49 15.07 -9.86
N PHE A 35 -3.25 15.20 -9.41
CA PHE A 35 -2.10 14.44 -9.92
C PHE A 35 -1.71 13.26 -9.02
N ALA A 36 -2.62 12.78 -8.16
CA ALA A 36 -2.34 11.74 -7.16
C ALA A 36 -1.73 10.45 -7.77
N ASN A 37 -2.12 10.12 -9.00
CA ASN A 37 -1.68 8.92 -9.72
C ASN A 37 -0.64 9.21 -10.82
N ASN A 38 -0.11 10.43 -10.93
CA ASN A 38 0.91 10.73 -11.94
C ASN A 38 2.29 10.24 -11.48
N GLU A 39 2.92 9.37 -12.27
CA GLU A 39 4.23 8.78 -12.00
C GLU A 39 5.38 9.80 -12.02
N GLU A 40 5.21 10.95 -12.69
CA GLU A 40 6.19 12.04 -12.75
C GLU A 40 6.25 12.85 -11.44
N VAL A 41 5.23 12.73 -10.58
CA VAL A 41 5.20 13.42 -9.28
C VAL A 41 6.13 12.70 -8.32
N ARG A 42 7.18 13.41 -7.89
CA ARG A 42 8.11 12.90 -6.86
C ARG A 42 7.36 12.62 -5.57
N ALA A 43 7.78 11.57 -4.86
CA ALA A 43 7.14 11.09 -3.63
C ALA A 43 6.90 12.20 -2.58
N GLU A 44 7.84 13.13 -2.42
CA GLU A 44 7.75 14.25 -1.49
C GLU A 44 6.64 15.27 -1.80
N PHE A 45 6.12 15.28 -3.03
CA PHE A 45 5.01 16.15 -3.45
C PHE A 45 3.68 15.42 -3.54
N LYS A 46 3.66 14.10 -3.28
CA LYS A 46 2.41 13.35 -3.23
C LYS A 46 1.68 13.70 -1.94
N THR A 47 0.42 14.10 -2.07
CA THR A 47 -0.45 14.50 -0.95
C THR A 47 -1.58 13.51 -0.69
N ALA A 48 -1.70 12.49 -1.54
CA ALA A 48 -2.74 11.47 -1.46
C ALA A 48 -2.24 10.11 -1.93
N PHE A 49 -2.95 9.05 -1.50
CA PHE A 49 -2.76 7.68 -1.96
C PHE A 49 -4.13 7.04 -2.26
N THR A 50 -4.10 5.97 -3.06
CA THR A 50 -5.30 5.24 -3.50
C THR A 50 -5.30 3.79 -3.00
N ALA A 51 -6.42 3.09 -3.24
CA ALA A 51 -6.52 1.66 -2.95
C ALA A 51 -5.48 0.84 -3.73
N MET A 52 -5.20 1.21 -4.98
CA MET A 52 -4.14 0.59 -5.78
C MET A 52 -2.76 0.74 -5.14
N ASN A 53 -2.44 1.91 -4.57
CA ASN A 53 -1.15 2.10 -3.89
C ASN A 53 -1.03 1.18 -2.67
N LEU A 54 -2.11 1.03 -1.88
CA LEU A 54 -2.09 0.08 -0.76
C LEU A 54 -1.94 -1.36 -1.22
N LEU A 55 -2.59 -1.74 -2.33
CA LEU A 55 -2.41 -3.06 -2.93
C LEU A 55 -0.94 -3.31 -3.28
N ASP A 56 -0.32 -2.39 -4.03
CA ASP A 56 1.09 -2.49 -4.40
C ASP A 56 1.99 -2.56 -3.16
N TYR A 57 1.76 -1.70 -2.16
CA TYR A 57 2.46 -1.77 -0.87
C TYR A 57 2.39 -3.17 -0.23
N PHE A 58 1.20 -3.76 -0.16
CA PHE A 58 1.03 -5.10 0.40
C PHE A 58 1.74 -6.19 -0.42
N TYR A 59 1.80 -6.06 -1.75
CA TYR A 59 2.59 -6.94 -2.59
C TYR A 59 4.08 -6.87 -2.26
N ALA A 60 4.63 -5.66 -2.06
CA ALA A 60 6.03 -5.48 -1.69
C ALA A 60 6.35 -6.11 -0.32
N VAL A 61 5.51 -5.86 0.68
CA VAL A 61 5.68 -6.42 2.03
C VAL A 61 5.52 -7.94 2.05
N SER A 62 4.53 -8.47 1.36
CA SER A 62 4.32 -9.93 1.27
C SER A 62 5.44 -10.65 0.54
N HIS A 63 6.11 -9.99 -0.40
CA HIS A 63 7.20 -10.62 -1.15
C HIS A 63 8.52 -10.57 -0.39
N SER A 64 8.80 -9.48 0.35
CA SER A 64 10.00 -9.38 1.19
C SER A 64 10.03 -10.40 2.34
N THR A 65 8.87 -10.94 2.72
CA THR A 65 8.76 -12.03 3.72
C THR A 65 8.93 -13.43 3.14
N ASN A 66 8.86 -13.62 1.83
CA ASN A 66 8.91 -14.95 1.18
C ASN A 66 10.32 -15.45 0.81
N ASP A 67 11.35 -14.60 0.91
CA ASP A 67 12.75 -14.97 0.65
C ASP A 67 13.50 -15.49 1.91
N ARG A 68 12.78 -15.76 3.01
CA ARG A 68 13.34 -16.41 4.20
C ARG A 68 13.18 -17.92 4.06
N ASP A 69 14.31 -18.65 4.06
CA ASP A 69 14.39 -20.12 4.00
C ASP A 69 13.64 -20.85 5.15
N ASP A 70 13.17 -20.12 6.16
CA ASP A 70 12.57 -20.67 7.38
C ASP A 70 11.03 -20.67 7.27
N GLN A 71 10.50 -21.38 6.28
CA GLN A 71 9.06 -21.40 5.95
C GLN A 71 8.15 -22.09 6.99
N GLU A 72 8.71 -22.80 7.97
CA GLU A 72 7.91 -23.56 8.95
C GLU A 72 7.51 -22.72 10.18
N GLU A 73 8.20 -21.64 10.52
CA GLU A 73 7.83 -20.77 11.67
C GLU A 73 6.86 -19.63 11.29
N ILE A 74 6.73 -19.31 10.00
CA ILE A 74 5.93 -18.18 9.49
C ILE A 74 4.46 -18.56 9.28
N LEU A 75 4.13 -19.86 9.19
CA LEU A 75 2.78 -20.31 8.84
C LEU A 75 1.77 -20.22 10.00
N GLU A 76 2.23 -20.27 11.25
CA GLU A 76 1.35 -20.34 12.43
C GLU A 76 1.32 -19.07 13.31
N MET A 77 2.24 -18.11 13.11
CA MET A 77 2.21 -16.79 13.77
C MET A 77 1.50 -15.73 12.89
N ASP A 78 0.18 -15.88 12.78
CA ASP A 78 -0.79 -14.85 12.44
C ASP A 78 -0.67 -14.20 11.03
N PHE A 79 -1.79 -13.68 10.55
CA PHE A 79 -1.78 -12.55 9.62
C PHE A 79 -1.13 -11.35 10.34
N ALA A 80 0.19 -11.42 10.52
CA ALA A 80 1.01 -10.47 11.24
C ALA A 80 0.58 -9.08 10.81
N VAL A 81 0.21 -8.26 11.81
CA VAL A 81 -0.16 -6.86 11.68
C VAL A 81 0.64 -6.26 10.53
N ILE A 82 -0.02 -6.00 9.40
CA ILE A 82 0.70 -5.52 8.22
C ILE A 82 1.50 -4.30 8.69
N PRO A 83 2.84 -4.35 8.63
CA PRO A 83 3.65 -3.30 9.20
C PRO A 83 3.23 -1.99 8.53
N LEU A 84 3.00 -0.96 9.33
CA LEU A 84 2.83 0.38 8.78
C LEU A 84 4.20 0.89 8.37
N PRO A 85 4.32 1.59 7.22
CA PRO A 85 5.56 2.23 6.83
C PRO A 85 6.02 3.25 7.88
N THR A 86 7.33 3.47 7.97
CA THR A 86 7.94 4.45 8.88
C THR A 86 7.47 5.86 8.54
N ASP A 87 7.46 6.19 7.25
CA ASP A 87 7.06 7.49 6.71
C ASP A 87 6.53 7.38 5.26
N SER A 88 6.13 8.52 4.69
CA SER A 88 5.66 8.63 3.30
C SER A 88 6.71 8.20 2.27
N LYS A 89 7.99 8.44 2.53
CA LYS A 89 9.04 8.08 1.60
C LYS A 89 9.18 6.56 1.49
N GLU A 90 9.27 5.86 2.62
CA GLU A 90 9.32 4.40 2.65
C GLU A 90 8.07 3.79 2.00
N PHE A 91 6.90 4.35 2.29
CA PHE A 91 5.66 3.93 1.65
C PHE A 91 5.74 3.95 0.13
N TRP A 92 6.16 5.08 -0.47
CA TRP A 92 6.22 5.20 -1.94
C TRP A 92 7.31 4.34 -2.58
N GLU A 93 8.42 4.10 -1.89
CA GLU A 93 9.45 3.15 -2.34
C GLU A 93 8.88 1.73 -2.42
N LEU A 94 8.14 1.29 -1.40
CA LEU A 94 7.47 -0.01 -1.38
C LEU A 94 6.33 -0.11 -2.38
N VAL A 95 5.53 0.95 -2.58
CA VAL A 95 4.51 1.00 -3.65
C VAL A 95 5.15 0.77 -5.02
N LYS A 96 6.28 1.44 -5.31
CA LYS A 96 6.98 1.28 -6.59
C LYS A 96 7.51 -0.15 -6.78
N LEU A 97 8.10 -0.72 -5.73
CA LEU A 97 8.55 -2.11 -5.74
C LEU A 97 7.39 -3.08 -6.00
N GLY A 98 6.30 -2.92 -5.25
CA GLY A 98 5.13 -3.77 -5.33
C GLY A 98 4.41 -3.72 -6.66
N GLY A 99 4.27 -2.53 -7.25
CA GLY A 99 3.76 -2.39 -8.61
C GLY A 99 4.61 -3.12 -9.64
N SER A 100 5.94 -3.10 -9.47
CA SER A 100 6.87 -3.85 -10.35
C SER A 100 6.73 -5.37 -10.17
N LEU A 101 6.45 -5.84 -8.96
CA LEU A 101 6.25 -7.26 -8.65
C LEU A 101 4.90 -7.76 -9.14
N ARG A 102 3.83 -6.95 -9.04
CA ARG A 102 2.49 -7.31 -9.50
C ARG A 102 2.39 -7.49 -11.02
N ILE A 103 3.28 -6.87 -11.78
CA ILE A 103 3.32 -6.93 -13.26
C ILE A 103 4.14 -8.16 -13.76
N LYS A 104 4.89 -8.84 -12.89
CA LYS A 104 5.60 -10.09 -13.22
C LYS A 104 4.72 -11.32 -13.06
#